data_AF-A0A7D5GDI6-F1
#
_entry.id   AF-A0A7D5GDI6-F1
#
_cell.length_a   1.000
_cell.length_b   1.000
_cell.length_c   1.000
_cell.angle_alpha   90.00
_cell.angle_beta   90.00
_cell.angle_gamma   90.00
#
_symmetry.space_group_name_H-M   'P 1'
#
loop_
_entity.id
_entity.type
_entity.pdbx_description
1 polymer ?
#
loop_
_entity_poly.entity_id
_entity_poly.type
_entity_poly.pdbx_seq_one_letter_code
_entity_poly.pdbx_strand_id
1 'polypeptide(L)'
;MALRPTVWGVLLGVLSLPGVAAAHVEYVTEASERGDPVAFLVAALGDPVVVGALAAGAVAVIVSMAGYLWFQPFSADVRAFRRALSEYEEFLPWLFRLSLGLPMVGAGYAGYLFTPLVTDGATAVPVRPFGVAVGFLLLFGLATRAVALVALVTYVALLPIHPDFLFAFEYSAGLVAVLVVGSGRPSADHLLTRLSEDEDTVYSRIDPFYRRVAVPFDRWTEPYQRFVPTIVRVGMGAVFVYLALAEKLLAPEAALAVVDKYGLTTALAVPPELWVLGAAFTELFIGALLLVGFFTRAASAAAFAVFTTTLFALPDDPVLAHISLFGLVSALLVTGAGPFSVDMTSFLAPDEHGVPAD
;
A
#
# COMPACT_ATOMS: atom_id res chain seq x y z
N MET A 1 -27.41 6.19 4.27
CA MET A 1 -26.65 6.55 5.49
C MET A 1 -25.51 7.44 5.02
N ALA A 2 -25.55 8.73 5.36
CA ALA A 2 -24.70 9.76 4.76
C ALA A 2 -23.24 9.61 5.22
N LEU A 3 -22.34 9.27 4.29
CA LEU A 3 -20.89 9.37 4.48
C LEU A 3 -20.55 10.82 4.77
N ARG A 4 -19.97 11.08 5.94
CA ARG A 4 -19.61 12.43 6.39
C ARG A 4 -18.58 13.05 5.41
N PRO A 5 -18.75 14.32 4.99
CA PRO A 5 -17.87 15.02 4.04
C PRO A 5 -16.43 15.25 4.53
N THR A 6 -16.09 14.80 5.74
CA THR A 6 -14.80 15.04 6.40
C THR A 6 -13.66 14.16 5.87
N VAL A 7 -13.93 12.94 5.37
CA VAL A 7 -12.86 12.04 4.86
C VAL A 7 -12.35 12.51 3.50
N TRP A 8 -13.25 12.92 2.61
CA TRP A 8 -12.90 13.51 1.33
C TRP A 8 -12.20 14.86 1.49
N GLY A 9 -12.59 15.67 2.49
CA GLY A 9 -11.92 16.94 2.81
C GLY A 9 -10.46 16.77 3.26
N VAL A 10 -10.14 15.70 4.00
CA VAL A 10 -8.76 15.40 4.41
C VAL A 10 -7.93 14.88 3.23
N LEU A 11 -8.48 13.97 2.41
CA LEU A 11 -7.82 13.48 1.19
C LEU A 11 -7.54 14.62 0.19
N LEU A 12 -8.50 15.51 -0.03
CA LEU A 12 -8.34 16.68 -0.91
C LEU A 12 -7.34 17.70 -0.34
N GLY A 13 -7.33 17.91 0.98
CA GLY A 13 -6.36 18.79 1.65
C GLY A 13 -4.91 18.29 1.54
N VAL A 14 -4.71 16.96 1.59
CA VAL A 14 -3.40 16.33 1.40
C VAL A 14 -2.94 16.39 -0.07
N LEU A 15 -3.87 16.28 -1.03
CA LEU A 15 -3.60 16.40 -2.47
C LEU A 15 -3.22 17.82 -2.93
N SER A 16 -3.48 18.85 -2.11
CA SER A 16 -3.26 20.25 -2.45
C SER A 16 -1.90 20.83 -2.02
N LEU A 17 -0.90 20.00 -1.73
CA LEU A 17 0.46 20.46 -1.41
C LEU A 17 1.32 20.54 -2.69
N PRO A 18 1.52 21.74 -3.29
CA PRO A 18 2.17 21.92 -4.60
C PRO A 18 3.68 21.59 -4.61
N GLY A 19 4.29 21.25 -3.47
CA GLY A 19 5.71 20.92 -3.37
C GLY A 19 6.06 19.45 -3.64
N VAL A 20 5.12 18.53 -3.40
CA VAL A 20 5.45 17.10 -3.29
C VAL A 20 5.72 16.45 -4.63
N ALA A 21 4.93 16.79 -5.65
CA ALA A 21 5.12 16.28 -7.01
C ALA A 21 6.45 16.70 -7.69
N ALA A 22 7.32 17.50 -7.05
CA ALA A 22 8.60 17.96 -7.62
C ALA A 22 9.75 17.12 -7.08
N ALA A 23 9.65 16.71 -5.81
CA ALA A 23 10.67 15.87 -5.21
C ALA A 23 10.70 14.48 -5.88
N HIS A 24 9.56 13.85 -6.17
CA HIS A 24 9.56 12.52 -6.82
C HIS A 24 10.04 12.53 -8.27
N VAL A 25 9.91 13.65 -8.95
CA VAL A 25 10.45 13.83 -10.31
C VAL A 25 11.97 13.61 -10.32
N GLU A 26 12.64 14.00 -9.23
CA GLU A 26 14.08 13.78 -8.97
C GLU A 26 14.43 12.31 -8.62
N TYR A 27 13.43 11.47 -8.30
CA TYR A 27 13.65 10.06 -7.91
C TYR A 27 13.82 9.12 -9.11
N VAL A 28 13.09 9.34 -10.19
CA VAL A 28 13.06 8.41 -11.34
C VAL A 28 13.82 8.97 -12.56
N THR A 29 13.95 10.30 -12.66
CA THR A 29 14.53 11.01 -13.82
C THR A 29 15.34 12.24 -13.42
N GLU A 30 16.30 12.68 -14.24
CA GLU A 30 17.00 13.98 -14.06
C GLU A 30 16.19 15.19 -14.60
N ALA A 31 14.97 14.96 -15.11
CA ALA A 31 14.09 16.03 -15.56
C ALA A 31 13.70 16.86 -14.33
N SER A 32 13.99 18.16 -14.30
CA SER A 32 13.64 19.06 -13.18
C SER A 32 12.34 19.84 -13.42
N GLU A 33 11.78 19.73 -14.63
CA GLU A 33 10.57 20.44 -15.04
C GLU A 33 9.37 19.48 -14.95
N ARG A 34 8.31 19.94 -14.28
CA ARG A 34 7.04 19.19 -14.18
C ARG A 34 6.22 19.27 -15.47
N GLY A 35 6.48 20.26 -16.31
CA GLY A 35 5.62 20.67 -17.41
C GLY A 35 4.30 21.31 -16.99
N ASP A 36 3.50 21.67 -17.99
CA ASP A 36 2.13 22.17 -17.82
C ASP A 36 1.12 21.00 -17.93
N PRO A 37 0.50 20.57 -16.82
CA PRO A 37 -0.51 19.51 -16.80
C PRO A 37 -1.67 19.76 -17.75
N VAL A 38 -2.11 21.02 -17.88
CA VAL A 38 -3.28 21.36 -18.70
C VAL A 38 -2.91 21.26 -20.18
N ALA A 39 -1.77 21.82 -20.57
CA ALA A 39 -1.29 21.71 -21.95
C ALA A 39 -1.07 20.25 -22.36
N PHE A 40 -0.47 19.43 -21.48
CA PHE A 40 -0.30 18.00 -21.71
C PHE A 40 -1.65 17.29 -21.91
N LEU A 41 -2.61 17.49 -21.01
CA LEU A 41 -3.93 16.86 -21.11
C LEU A 41 -4.68 17.30 -22.38
N VAL A 42 -4.61 18.59 -22.74
CA VAL A 42 -5.25 19.10 -23.96
C VAL A 42 -4.61 18.49 -25.21
N ALA A 43 -3.28 18.38 -25.25
CA ALA A 43 -2.57 17.76 -26.36
C ALA A 43 -2.91 16.26 -26.47
N ALA A 44 -2.79 15.52 -25.38
CA ALA A 44 -3.03 14.08 -25.34
C ALA A 44 -4.50 13.72 -25.65
N LEU A 45 -5.47 14.46 -25.09
CA LEU A 45 -6.90 14.24 -25.36
C LEU A 45 -7.35 14.84 -26.71
N GLY A 46 -6.50 15.64 -27.35
CA GLY A 46 -6.69 16.09 -28.74
C GLY A 46 -6.33 15.02 -29.77
N ASP A 47 -5.53 14.02 -29.39
CA ASP A 47 -5.13 12.92 -30.27
C ASP A 47 -6.23 11.83 -30.29
N PRO A 48 -6.85 11.56 -31.46
CA PRO A 48 -7.89 10.53 -31.57
C PRO A 48 -7.39 9.11 -31.27
N VAL A 49 -6.10 8.82 -31.47
CA VAL A 49 -5.51 7.51 -31.15
C VAL A 49 -5.47 7.30 -29.65
N VAL A 50 -5.01 8.30 -28.90
CA VAL A 50 -4.95 8.27 -27.43
C VAL A 50 -6.35 8.11 -26.85
N VAL A 51 -7.29 8.98 -27.26
CA VAL A 51 -8.68 8.92 -26.78
C VAL A 51 -9.34 7.59 -27.14
N GLY A 52 -9.18 7.14 -28.38
CA GLY A 52 -9.75 5.88 -28.86
C GLY A 52 -9.25 4.68 -28.06
N ALA A 53 -7.93 4.62 -27.79
CA ALA A 53 -7.33 3.55 -27.00
C ALA A 53 -7.81 3.56 -25.54
N LEU A 54 -7.83 4.73 -24.89
CA LEU A 54 -8.29 4.86 -23.50
C LEU A 54 -9.78 4.51 -23.36
N ALA A 55 -10.62 4.99 -24.28
CA ALA A 55 -12.04 4.68 -24.29
C ALA A 55 -12.30 3.19 -24.55
N ALA A 56 -11.60 2.58 -25.50
CA ALA A 56 -11.70 1.15 -25.77
C ALA A 56 -11.27 0.31 -24.56
N GLY A 57 -10.18 0.68 -23.89
CA GLY A 57 -9.71 0.04 -22.66
C GLY A 57 -10.74 0.16 -21.53
N ALA A 58 -11.29 1.36 -21.30
CA ALA A 58 -12.31 1.58 -20.29
C ALA A 58 -13.58 0.75 -20.55
N VAL A 59 -14.07 0.73 -21.80
CA VAL A 59 -15.22 -0.09 -22.20
C VAL A 59 -14.92 -1.58 -22.00
N ALA A 60 -13.74 -2.05 -22.40
CA ALA A 60 -13.35 -3.44 -22.24
C ALA A 60 -13.33 -3.86 -20.76
N VAL A 61 -12.79 -3.03 -19.86
CA VAL A 61 -12.80 -3.28 -18.41
C VAL A 61 -14.23 -3.32 -17.87
N ILE A 62 -15.07 -2.33 -18.21
CA ILE A 62 -16.47 -2.27 -17.74
C ILE A 62 -17.26 -3.49 -18.23
N VAL A 63 -17.15 -3.82 -19.52
CA VAL A 63 -17.83 -5.00 -20.10
C VAL A 63 -17.34 -6.28 -19.45
N SER A 64 -16.04 -6.41 -19.18
CA SER A 64 -15.47 -7.58 -18.51
C SER A 64 -15.97 -7.71 -17.08
N MET A 65 -16.01 -6.61 -16.31
CA MET A 65 -16.55 -6.61 -14.95
C MET A 65 -18.05 -6.93 -14.95
N ALA A 66 -18.84 -6.28 -15.82
CA ALA A 66 -20.26 -6.54 -15.94
C ALA A 66 -20.55 -7.98 -16.38
N GLY A 67 -19.78 -8.50 -17.34
CA GLY A 67 -19.85 -9.89 -17.80
C GLY A 67 -19.49 -10.87 -16.67
N TYR A 68 -18.43 -10.59 -15.91
CA TYR A 68 -18.09 -11.40 -14.74
C TYR A 68 -19.23 -11.40 -13.72
N LEU A 69 -19.81 -10.24 -13.39
CA LEU A 69 -20.95 -10.15 -12.48
C LEU A 69 -22.19 -10.88 -12.98
N TRP A 70 -22.42 -10.87 -14.29
CA TRP A 70 -23.59 -11.50 -14.91
C TRP A 70 -23.47 -13.03 -14.97
N PHE A 71 -22.30 -13.54 -15.38
CA PHE A 71 -22.12 -14.97 -15.65
C PHE A 71 -21.47 -15.75 -14.49
N GLN A 72 -20.69 -15.08 -13.62
CA GLN A 72 -19.95 -15.69 -12.52
C GLN A 72 -19.26 -17.04 -12.87
N PRO A 73 -18.53 -17.12 -13.99
CA PRO A 73 -18.10 -18.41 -14.57
C PRO A 73 -17.15 -19.21 -13.67
N PHE A 74 -16.41 -18.53 -12.79
CA PHE A 74 -15.36 -19.13 -11.94
C PHE A 74 -15.74 -19.18 -10.45
N SER A 75 -17.05 -19.21 -10.13
CA SER A 75 -17.48 -19.11 -8.72
C SER A 75 -16.92 -20.22 -7.82
N ALA A 76 -16.76 -21.43 -8.35
CA ALA A 76 -16.18 -22.55 -7.61
C ALA A 76 -14.69 -22.34 -7.32
N ASP A 77 -13.91 -21.93 -8.33
CA ASP A 77 -12.49 -21.64 -8.20
C ASP A 77 -12.25 -20.48 -7.23
N VAL A 78 -13.06 -19.43 -7.31
CA VAL A 78 -12.99 -18.28 -6.40
C VAL A 78 -13.25 -18.69 -4.95
N ARG A 79 -14.22 -19.59 -4.69
CA ARG A 79 -14.45 -20.13 -3.34
C ARG A 79 -13.27 -20.97 -2.87
N ALA A 80 -12.73 -21.85 -3.72
CA ALA A 80 -11.56 -22.65 -3.40
C ALA A 80 -10.33 -21.77 -3.08
N PHE A 81 -10.12 -20.73 -3.89
CA PHE A 81 -9.05 -19.75 -3.69
C PHE A 81 -9.18 -19.00 -2.37
N ARG A 82 -10.38 -18.51 -2.02
CA ARG A 82 -10.61 -17.82 -0.74
C ARG A 82 -10.37 -18.74 0.46
N ARG A 83 -10.78 -20.01 0.38
CA ARG A 83 -10.51 -21.01 1.42
C ARG A 83 -9.01 -21.23 1.60
N ALA A 84 -8.28 -21.45 0.52
CA ALA A 84 -6.84 -21.59 0.55
C ALA A 84 -6.16 -20.35 1.16
N LEU A 85 -6.63 -19.15 0.82
CA LEU A 85 -6.10 -17.91 1.37
C LEU A 85 -6.39 -17.72 2.87
N SER A 86 -7.53 -18.20 3.37
CA SER A 86 -7.88 -18.09 4.80
C SER A 86 -6.89 -18.82 5.72
N GLU A 87 -6.20 -19.85 5.22
CA GLU A 87 -5.14 -20.56 5.95
C GLU A 87 -3.92 -19.65 6.23
N TYR A 88 -3.74 -18.58 5.46
CA TYR A 88 -2.63 -17.64 5.63
C TYR A 88 -2.94 -16.48 6.59
N GLU A 89 -4.16 -16.39 7.13
CA GLU A 89 -4.54 -15.31 8.06
C GLU A 89 -3.65 -15.29 9.31
N GLU A 90 -3.21 -16.45 9.80
CA GLU A 90 -2.31 -16.53 10.96
C GLU A 90 -0.94 -15.88 10.73
N PHE A 91 -0.51 -15.76 9.46
CA PHE A 91 0.78 -15.18 9.06
C PHE A 91 0.70 -13.70 8.73
N LEU A 92 -0.48 -13.07 8.75
CA LEU A 92 -0.62 -11.63 8.50
C LEU A 92 0.28 -10.74 9.37
N PRO A 93 0.39 -10.95 10.71
CA PRO A 93 1.31 -10.17 11.53
C PRO A 93 2.76 -10.28 11.05
N TRP A 94 3.17 -11.46 10.60
CA TRP A 94 4.52 -11.70 10.08
C TRP A 94 4.72 -11.05 8.71
N LEU A 95 3.73 -11.16 7.82
CA LEU A 95 3.73 -10.51 6.51
C LEU A 95 3.90 -9.00 6.64
N PHE A 96 3.11 -8.33 7.49
CA PHE A 96 3.24 -6.89 7.71
C PHE A 96 4.62 -6.49 8.25
N ARG A 97 5.18 -7.27 9.16
CA ARG A 97 6.51 -7.02 9.72
C ARG A 97 7.60 -7.21 8.68
N LEU A 98 7.51 -8.23 7.83
CA LEU A 98 8.43 -8.43 6.72
C LEU A 98 8.34 -7.29 5.71
N SER A 99 7.12 -6.93 5.32
CA SER A 99 6.89 -5.94 4.27
C SER A 99 7.34 -4.55 4.66
N LEU A 100 7.30 -4.20 5.94
CA LEU A 100 7.75 -2.90 6.44
C LEU A 100 9.20 -2.94 6.93
N GLY A 101 9.57 -4.00 7.64
CA GLY A 101 10.88 -4.11 8.27
C GLY A 101 12.03 -4.25 7.28
N LEU A 102 11.87 -5.09 6.24
CA LEU A 102 12.91 -5.30 5.21
C LEU A 102 13.28 -3.98 4.50
N PRO A 103 12.31 -3.23 3.93
CA PRO A 103 12.66 -1.99 3.26
C PRO A 103 13.13 -0.91 4.23
N MET A 104 12.71 -0.90 5.51
CA MET A 104 13.29 0.04 6.49
C MET A 104 14.77 -0.22 6.79
N VAL A 105 15.18 -1.50 6.90
CA VAL A 105 16.60 -1.83 7.01
C VAL A 105 17.35 -1.36 5.76
N GLY A 106 16.80 -1.66 4.58
CA GLY A 106 17.37 -1.23 3.29
C GLY A 106 17.51 0.29 3.19
N ALA A 107 16.46 1.04 3.52
CA ALA A 107 16.42 2.50 3.54
C ALA A 107 17.47 3.09 4.49
N GLY A 108 17.61 2.50 5.69
CA GLY A 108 18.65 2.92 6.65
C GLY A 108 20.07 2.74 6.10
N TYR A 109 20.36 1.67 5.36
CA TYR A 109 21.66 1.51 4.70
C TYR A 109 21.85 2.39 3.47
N ALA A 110 20.76 2.69 2.75
CA ALA A 110 20.76 3.56 1.58
C ALA A 110 20.78 5.06 1.93
N GLY A 111 20.61 5.43 3.20
CA GLY A 111 20.70 6.82 3.67
C GLY A 111 19.44 7.64 3.42
N TYR A 112 18.26 7.02 3.49
CA TYR A 112 16.98 7.72 3.40
C TYR A 112 15.93 7.20 4.38
N LEU A 113 14.92 8.02 4.66
CA LEU A 113 13.89 7.77 5.66
C LEU A 113 12.52 7.61 5.00
N PHE A 114 11.99 6.37 4.97
CA PHE A 114 10.73 5.94 4.32
C PHE A 114 10.71 6.12 2.79
N THR A 115 11.04 7.31 2.31
CA THR A 115 11.17 7.67 0.90
C THR A 115 12.59 8.15 0.61
N PRO A 116 13.17 7.79 -0.55
CA PRO A 116 14.49 8.25 -1.00
C PRO A 116 14.60 9.76 -1.18
N LEU A 117 13.48 10.47 -1.21
CA LEU A 117 13.41 11.92 -1.28
C LEU A 117 13.85 12.63 0.01
N VAL A 118 13.87 11.90 1.12
CA VAL A 118 14.25 12.44 2.43
C VAL A 118 15.48 11.71 2.92
N THR A 119 16.63 12.29 2.60
CA THR A 119 17.95 11.73 2.91
C THR A 119 18.47 12.20 4.27
N ASP A 120 19.59 11.62 4.73
CA ASP A 120 20.26 11.96 6.00
C ASP A 120 20.47 13.47 6.22
N GLY A 121 20.69 14.24 5.15
CA GLY A 121 20.89 15.69 5.23
C GLY A 121 19.61 16.51 5.41
N ALA A 122 18.44 15.92 5.14
CA ALA A 122 17.16 16.61 5.16
C ALA A 122 16.48 16.57 6.53
N THR A 123 16.88 15.66 7.42
CA THR A 123 16.21 15.42 8.71
C THR A 123 17.20 15.37 9.87
N ALA A 124 16.74 15.74 11.07
CA ALA A 124 17.51 15.57 12.30
C ALA A 124 17.49 14.12 12.83
N VAL A 125 16.64 13.26 12.28
CA VAL A 125 16.60 11.84 12.63
C VAL A 125 17.88 11.17 12.12
N PRO A 126 18.63 10.44 12.95
CA PRO A 126 19.79 9.70 12.47
C PRO A 126 19.28 8.49 11.67
N VAL A 127 19.12 8.69 10.37
CA VAL A 127 18.39 7.81 9.44
C VAL A 127 18.91 6.38 9.47
N ARG A 128 20.22 6.19 9.34
CA ARG A 128 20.82 4.84 9.35
C ARG A 128 20.53 4.05 10.62
N PRO A 129 20.93 4.51 11.83
CA PRO A 129 20.64 3.75 13.04
C PRO A 129 19.13 3.64 13.30
N PHE A 130 18.33 4.64 12.93
CA PHE A 130 16.87 4.57 13.04
C PHE A 130 16.28 3.47 12.14
N GLY A 131 16.52 3.53 10.84
CA GLY A 131 15.97 2.59 9.86
C GLY A 131 16.42 1.16 10.11
N VAL A 132 17.70 0.97 10.44
CA VAL A 132 18.25 -0.36 10.78
C VAL A 132 17.64 -0.88 12.08
N ALA A 133 17.58 -0.07 13.15
CA ALA A 133 17.04 -0.54 14.43
C ALA A 133 15.54 -0.83 14.35
N VAL A 134 14.74 0.09 13.80
CA VAL A 134 13.29 -0.08 13.64
C VAL A 134 13.00 -1.25 12.72
N GLY A 135 13.64 -1.30 11.55
CA GLY A 135 13.45 -2.38 10.59
C GLY A 135 13.83 -3.74 11.17
N PHE A 136 14.99 -3.86 11.81
CA PHE A 136 15.43 -5.11 12.43
C PHE A 136 14.51 -5.57 13.56
N LEU A 137 14.08 -4.66 14.44
CA LEU A 137 13.18 -5.00 15.55
C LEU A 137 11.80 -5.42 15.05
N LEU A 138 11.27 -4.80 13.98
CA LEU A 138 10.03 -5.26 13.32
C LEU A 138 10.21 -6.65 12.73
N LEU A 139 11.29 -6.90 11.98
CA LEU A 139 11.57 -8.21 11.37
C LEU A 139 11.67 -9.32 12.42
N PHE A 140 12.42 -9.07 13.49
CA PHE A 140 12.56 -10.01 14.59
C PHE A 140 11.25 -10.15 15.40
N GLY A 141 10.39 -9.14 15.33
CA GLY A 141 9.13 -9.06 16.07
C GLY A 141 9.37 -8.90 17.55
N LEU A 142 10.24 -7.96 17.92
CA LEU A 142 10.57 -7.61 19.30
C LEU A 142 10.09 -6.21 19.62
N ALA A 143 9.33 -6.07 20.72
CA ALA A 143 8.65 -4.84 21.08
C ALA A 143 7.81 -4.28 19.92
N THR A 144 7.19 -5.18 19.15
CA THR A 144 6.65 -4.91 17.80
C THR A 144 5.77 -3.66 17.77
N ARG A 145 4.82 -3.56 18.70
CA ARG A 145 3.91 -2.43 18.76
C ARG A 145 4.59 -1.12 19.15
N ALA A 146 5.51 -1.17 20.10
CA ALA A 146 6.26 0.02 20.50
C ALA A 146 7.11 0.54 19.33
N VAL A 147 7.77 -0.38 18.61
CA VAL A 147 8.59 -0.06 17.44
C VAL A 147 7.73 0.47 16.28
N ALA A 148 6.58 -0.14 16.01
CA ALA A 148 5.63 0.36 15.01
C ALA A 148 5.09 1.74 15.39
N LEU A 149 4.84 1.99 16.67
CA LEU A 149 4.40 3.30 17.16
C LEU A 149 5.49 4.35 16.97
N VAL A 150 6.74 4.05 17.32
CA VAL A 150 7.88 4.94 17.10
C VAL A 150 8.01 5.29 15.63
N ALA A 151 7.97 4.29 14.75
CA ALA A 151 8.02 4.51 13.29
C ALA A 151 6.87 5.39 12.79
N LEU A 152 5.64 5.11 13.25
CA LEU A 152 4.45 5.85 12.84
C LEU A 152 4.49 7.30 13.35
N VAL A 153 4.90 7.51 14.61
CA VAL A 153 5.06 8.85 15.19
C VAL A 153 6.14 9.62 14.44
N THR A 154 7.27 9.01 14.11
CA THR A 154 8.31 9.65 13.30
C THR A 154 7.78 10.04 11.92
N TYR A 155 7.06 9.14 11.24
CA TYR A 155 6.42 9.43 9.96
C TYR A 155 5.46 10.62 10.06
N VAL A 156 4.51 10.59 11.00
CA VAL A 156 3.49 11.64 11.16
C VAL A 156 4.09 12.96 11.63
N ALA A 157 5.08 12.96 12.51
CA ALA A 157 5.72 14.17 13.02
C ALA A 157 6.56 14.90 11.95
N LEU A 158 7.16 14.16 11.02
CA LEU A 158 7.96 14.73 9.94
C LEU A 158 7.13 15.07 8.69
N LEU A 159 5.96 14.47 8.50
CA LEU A 159 5.10 14.71 7.33
C LEU A 159 4.80 16.21 7.05
N PRO A 160 4.54 17.10 8.05
CA PRO A 160 4.33 18.52 7.79
C PRO A 160 5.57 19.25 7.28
N ILE A 161 6.76 18.71 7.54
CA ILE A 161 8.06 19.29 7.16
C ILE A 161 8.51 18.68 5.82
N HIS A 162 8.29 17.37 5.65
CA HIS A 162 8.62 16.58 4.46
C HIS A 162 7.35 15.95 3.89
N PRO A 163 6.58 16.73 3.11
CA PRO A 163 5.34 16.22 2.54
C PRO A 163 5.58 15.13 1.47
N ASP A 164 6.83 14.93 1.05
CA ASP A 164 7.31 13.81 0.22
C ASP A 164 7.06 12.44 0.85
N PHE A 165 6.83 12.37 2.16
CA PHE A 165 6.41 11.15 2.83
C PHE A 165 5.08 10.60 2.28
N LEU A 166 4.26 11.42 1.60
CA LEU A 166 3.04 10.97 0.93
C LEU A 166 3.29 9.94 -0.18
N PHE A 167 4.48 9.91 -0.79
CA PHE A 167 4.86 8.84 -1.72
C PHE A 167 5.07 7.49 -1.03
N ALA A 168 5.31 7.50 0.28
CA ALA A 168 5.48 6.32 1.12
C ALA A 168 4.28 6.14 2.07
N PHE A 169 3.07 6.56 1.66
CA PHE A 169 1.88 6.54 2.51
C PHE A 169 1.49 5.13 2.96
N GLU A 170 1.91 4.09 2.23
CA GLU A 170 1.74 2.70 2.62
C GLU A 170 2.40 2.37 3.96
N TYR A 171 3.48 3.05 4.35
CA TYR A 171 4.07 2.88 5.67
C TYR A 171 3.11 3.28 6.78
N SER A 172 2.34 4.36 6.60
CA SER A 172 1.37 4.78 7.62
C SER A 172 0.29 3.71 7.83
N ALA A 173 -0.29 3.19 6.75
CA ALA A 173 -1.32 2.17 6.80
C ALA A 173 -0.79 0.83 7.34
N GLY A 174 0.39 0.41 6.88
CA GLY A 174 1.04 -0.81 7.34
C GLY A 174 1.44 -0.75 8.81
N LEU A 175 2.00 0.38 9.28
CA LEU A 175 2.39 0.53 10.69
C LEU A 175 1.16 0.57 11.61
N VAL A 176 0.06 1.19 11.20
CA VAL A 176 -1.22 1.11 11.92
C VAL A 176 -1.73 -0.35 11.93
N ALA A 177 -1.62 -1.09 10.83
CA ALA A 177 -1.98 -2.49 10.79
C ALA A 177 -1.15 -3.31 11.81
N VAL A 178 0.17 -3.11 11.87
CA VAL A 178 1.06 -3.75 12.86
C VAL A 178 0.69 -3.37 14.29
N LEU A 179 0.31 -2.12 14.56
CA LEU A 179 -0.11 -1.68 15.90
C LEU A 179 -1.37 -2.42 16.38
N VAL A 180 -2.34 -2.62 15.47
CA VAL A 180 -3.59 -3.29 15.77
C VAL A 180 -3.41 -4.80 15.89
N VAL A 181 -2.71 -5.41 14.93
CA VAL A 181 -2.52 -6.86 14.84
C VAL A 181 -1.49 -7.38 15.85
N GLY A 182 -0.44 -6.62 16.13
CA GLY A 182 0.65 -7.02 17.02
C GLY A 182 1.74 -7.86 16.33
N SER A 183 2.48 -8.62 17.13
CA SER A 183 3.69 -9.36 16.71
C SER A 183 3.38 -10.66 15.96
N GLY A 184 2.31 -11.36 16.37
CA GLY A 184 1.93 -12.66 15.85
C GLY A 184 3.05 -13.69 15.87
N ARG A 185 2.98 -14.69 14.98
CA ARG A 185 3.96 -15.79 14.89
C ARG A 185 4.50 -15.89 13.46
N PRO A 186 5.80 -16.20 13.28
CA PRO A 186 6.85 -16.32 14.28
C PRO A 186 7.39 -14.95 14.75
N SER A 187 7.60 -14.74 16.06
CA SER A 187 8.20 -13.50 16.59
C SER A 187 8.89 -13.71 17.93
N ALA A 188 9.86 -12.84 18.26
CA ALA A 188 10.49 -12.82 19.58
C ALA A 188 9.50 -12.44 20.69
N ASP A 189 8.58 -11.52 20.44
CA ASP A 189 7.49 -11.19 21.36
C ASP A 189 6.63 -12.42 21.67
N HIS A 190 6.37 -13.28 20.69
CA HIS A 190 5.66 -14.53 20.92
C HIS A 190 6.45 -15.48 21.84
N LEU A 191 7.76 -15.64 21.59
CA LEU A 191 8.62 -16.47 22.45
C LEU A 191 8.67 -15.95 23.89
N LEU A 192 8.84 -14.64 24.06
CA LEU A 192 8.87 -14.00 25.38
C LEU A 192 7.50 -14.11 26.10
N THR A 193 6.40 -14.02 25.35
CA THR A 193 5.06 -14.28 25.89
C THR A 193 4.96 -15.71 26.42
N ARG A 194 5.39 -16.72 25.64
CA ARG A 194 5.38 -18.13 26.08
C ARG A 194 6.22 -18.36 27.34
N LEU A 195 7.41 -17.75 27.41
CA LEU A 195 8.23 -17.81 28.62
C LEU A 195 7.53 -17.14 29.81
N SER A 196 6.82 -16.03 29.61
CA SER A 196 6.10 -15.32 30.69
C SER A 196 4.87 -16.06 31.19
N GLU A 197 4.22 -16.86 30.34
CA GLU A 197 3.05 -17.69 30.68
C GLU A 197 3.43 -18.91 31.51
N ASP A 198 4.62 -19.47 31.27
CA ASP A 198 5.15 -20.60 32.01
C ASP A 198 5.71 -20.18 33.38
N GLU A 199 4.98 -20.53 34.44
CA GLU A 199 5.30 -20.19 35.84
C GLU A 199 6.61 -20.83 36.34
N ASP A 200 7.11 -21.87 35.66
CA ASP A 200 8.37 -22.51 36.01
C ASP A 200 9.59 -21.74 35.50
N THR A 201 9.41 -20.80 34.56
CA THR A 201 10.54 -20.03 34.02
C THR A 201 11.02 -18.96 35.00
N VAL A 202 12.31 -18.62 34.91
CA VAL A 202 12.85 -17.45 35.63
C VAL A 202 12.24 -16.15 35.09
N TYR A 203 11.90 -16.12 33.81
CA TYR A 203 11.35 -14.93 33.16
C TYR A 203 9.98 -14.55 33.72
N SER A 204 9.09 -15.51 33.98
CA SER A 204 7.76 -15.26 34.54
C SER A 204 7.80 -14.64 35.95
N ARG A 205 8.86 -14.92 36.72
CA ARG A 205 9.07 -14.34 38.07
C ARG A 205 9.52 -12.89 38.04
N ILE A 206 10.24 -12.50 37.00
CA ILE A 206 10.80 -11.15 36.83
C ILE A 206 9.89 -10.28 35.96
N ASP A 207 9.02 -10.89 35.13
CA ASP A 207 8.31 -10.28 34.01
C ASP A 207 7.85 -8.83 34.30
N PRO A 208 8.63 -7.84 33.82
CA PRO A 208 8.38 -6.45 34.15
C PRO A 208 7.29 -5.85 33.27
N PHE A 209 6.97 -6.45 32.11
CA PHE A 209 6.27 -5.76 31.03
C PHE A 209 5.16 -6.58 30.36
N TYR A 210 5.32 -7.89 30.12
CA TYR A 210 4.36 -8.65 29.30
C TYR A 210 2.99 -8.76 29.97
N ARG A 211 2.93 -9.25 31.21
CA ARG A 211 1.66 -9.37 31.96
C ARG A 211 0.98 -8.04 32.23
N ARG A 212 1.76 -6.96 32.42
CA ARG A 212 1.24 -5.64 32.84
C ARG A 212 0.86 -4.72 31.69
N VAL A 213 1.56 -4.81 30.56
CA VAL A 213 1.41 -3.85 29.45
C VAL A 213 0.97 -4.57 28.18
N ALA A 214 1.67 -5.63 27.77
CA ALA A 214 1.39 -6.29 26.49
C ALA A 214 0.01 -6.95 26.47
N VAL A 215 -0.31 -7.79 27.47
CA VAL A 215 -1.59 -8.54 27.51
C VAL A 215 -2.82 -7.62 27.59
N PRO A 216 -2.86 -6.58 28.45
CA PRO A 216 -3.98 -5.63 28.45
C PRO A 216 -4.11 -4.88 27.12
N PHE A 217 -2.99 -4.52 26.49
CA PHE A 217 -2.99 -3.83 25.21
C PHE A 217 -3.50 -4.74 24.08
N ASP A 218 -3.08 -6.01 24.05
CA ASP A 218 -3.60 -7.02 23.12
C ASP A 218 -5.13 -7.08 23.17
N ARG A 219 -5.69 -7.27 24.38
CA ARG A 219 -7.14 -7.30 24.60
C ARG A 219 -7.84 -6.01 24.20
N TRP A 220 -7.19 -4.87 24.39
CA TRP A 220 -7.74 -3.59 23.97
C TRP A 220 -7.77 -3.46 22.44
N THR A 221 -6.76 -3.98 21.72
CA THR A 221 -6.69 -3.93 20.26
C THR A 221 -7.52 -4.98 19.53
N GLU A 222 -7.83 -6.11 20.18
CA GLU A 222 -8.56 -7.24 19.59
C GLU A 222 -9.84 -6.85 18.83
N PRO A 223 -10.75 -6.00 19.36
CA PRO A 223 -11.97 -5.61 18.65
C PRO A 223 -11.73 -4.78 17.38
N TYR A 224 -10.54 -4.20 17.24
CA TYR A 224 -10.16 -3.36 16.11
C TYR A 224 -9.47 -4.15 14.98
N GLN A 225 -9.05 -5.40 15.21
CA GLN A 225 -8.41 -6.23 14.19
C GLN A 225 -9.29 -6.43 12.96
N ARG A 226 -10.61 -6.49 13.15
CA ARG A 226 -11.58 -6.54 12.04
C ARG A 226 -11.48 -5.37 11.05
N PHE A 227 -10.91 -4.23 11.46
CA PHE A 227 -10.74 -3.05 10.59
C PHE A 227 -9.40 -3.02 9.86
N VAL A 228 -8.48 -3.94 10.15
CA VAL A 228 -7.17 -4.03 9.49
C VAL A 228 -7.30 -4.09 7.97
N PRO A 229 -8.20 -4.91 7.38
CA PRO A 229 -8.34 -4.93 5.92
C PRO A 229 -8.82 -3.59 5.39
N THR A 230 -9.73 -2.90 6.09
CA THR A 230 -10.17 -1.53 5.74
C THR A 230 -9.02 -0.52 5.79
N ILE A 231 -8.18 -0.57 6.82
CA ILE A 231 -7.04 0.33 7.00
C ILE A 231 -6.05 0.16 5.85
N VAL A 232 -5.66 -1.09 5.58
CA VAL A 232 -4.71 -1.42 4.50
C VAL A 232 -5.31 -1.08 3.14
N ARG A 233 -6.59 -1.39 2.93
CA ARG A 233 -7.33 -1.10 1.69
C ARG A 233 -7.39 0.39 1.40
N VAL A 234 -7.78 1.20 2.38
CA VAL A 234 -7.84 2.66 2.22
C VAL A 234 -6.44 3.24 2.04
N GLY A 235 -5.45 2.74 2.78
CA GLY A 235 -4.05 3.12 2.63
C GLY A 235 -3.53 2.89 1.22
N MET A 236 -3.67 1.66 0.72
CA MET A 236 -3.25 1.30 -0.64
C MET A 236 -4.04 2.05 -1.71
N GLY A 237 -5.35 2.20 -1.52
CA GLY A 237 -6.18 2.98 -2.43
C GLY A 237 -5.72 4.44 -2.52
N ALA A 238 -5.40 5.05 -1.38
CA ALA A 238 -4.87 6.41 -1.33
C ALA A 238 -3.49 6.52 -2.00
N VAL A 239 -2.59 5.54 -1.80
CA VAL A 239 -1.29 5.49 -2.51
C VAL A 239 -1.50 5.49 -4.02
N PHE A 240 -2.30 4.56 -4.55
CA PHE A 240 -2.54 4.48 -6.00
C PHE A 240 -3.16 5.76 -6.58
N VAL A 241 -4.15 6.34 -5.90
CA VAL A 241 -4.72 7.62 -6.33
C VAL A 241 -3.67 8.72 -6.29
N TYR A 242 -2.87 8.77 -5.22
CA TYR A 242 -1.85 9.80 -5.06
C TYR A 242 -0.77 9.71 -6.13
N LEU A 243 -0.21 8.53 -6.40
CA LEU A 243 0.80 8.31 -7.44
C LEU A 243 0.27 8.67 -8.83
N ALA A 244 -0.94 8.23 -9.15
CA ALA A 244 -1.60 8.55 -10.41
C ALA A 244 -1.71 10.07 -10.63
N LEU A 245 -2.11 10.81 -9.59
CA LEU A 245 -2.28 12.26 -9.68
C LEU A 245 -0.93 12.99 -9.65
N ALA A 246 -0.12 12.73 -8.63
CA ALA A 246 1.10 13.49 -8.36
C ALA A 246 2.21 13.23 -9.38
N GLU A 247 2.45 11.98 -9.77
CA GLU A 247 3.61 11.63 -10.61
C GLU A 247 3.27 11.61 -12.10
N LYS A 248 2.01 11.33 -12.44
CA LYS A 248 1.64 11.11 -13.85
C LYS A 248 0.85 12.28 -14.42
N LEU A 249 -0.17 12.76 -13.71
CA LEU A 249 -1.01 13.85 -14.21
C LEU A 249 -0.47 15.25 -13.89
N LEU A 250 0.10 15.44 -12.70
CA LEU A 250 0.60 16.75 -12.24
C LEU A 250 2.08 17.00 -12.58
N ALA A 251 2.80 15.97 -13.03
CA ALA A 251 4.19 16.05 -13.48
C ALA A 251 4.39 15.33 -14.82
N PRO A 252 3.63 15.69 -15.88
CA PRO A 252 3.65 14.97 -17.15
C PRO A 252 5.02 14.92 -17.82
N GLU A 253 5.86 15.96 -17.71
CA GLU A 253 7.19 15.94 -18.34
C GLU A 253 8.11 14.90 -17.71
N ALA A 254 8.06 14.74 -16.38
CA ALA A 254 8.79 13.68 -15.70
C ALA A 254 8.28 12.30 -16.09
N ALA A 255 6.94 12.13 -16.16
CA ALA A 255 6.34 10.88 -16.60
C ALA A 255 6.73 10.52 -18.06
N LEU A 256 6.78 11.51 -18.95
CA LEU A 256 7.26 11.33 -20.33
C LEU A 256 8.76 11.02 -20.38
N ALA A 257 9.56 11.63 -19.50
CA ALA A 257 10.99 11.31 -19.39
C ALA A 257 11.21 9.85 -18.93
N VAL A 258 10.32 9.28 -18.10
CA VAL A 258 10.34 7.84 -17.77
C VAL A 258 10.06 7.00 -19.02
N VAL A 259 9.06 7.37 -19.82
CA VAL A 259 8.72 6.67 -21.08
C VAL A 259 9.92 6.66 -22.04
N ASP A 260 10.62 7.79 -22.16
CA ASP A 260 11.81 7.93 -22.99
C ASP A 260 13.01 7.14 -22.44
N LYS A 261 13.32 7.30 -21.15
CA LYS A 261 14.42 6.61 -20.44
C LYS A 261 14.38 5.11 -20.65
N TYR A 262 13.18 4.51 -20.57
CA TYR A 262 13.00 3.06 -20.72
C TYR A 262 12.60 2.64 -22.14
N GLY A 263 12.54 3.58 -23.10
CA GLY A 263 12.24 3.30 -24.50
C GLY A 263 10.89 2.59 -24.69
N LEU A 264 9.87 2.91 -23.89
CA LEU A 264 8.61 2.13 -23.88
C LEU A 264 7.87 2.17 -25.22
N THR A 265 8.05 3.24 -26.00
CA THR A 265 7.53 3.38 -27.36
C THR A 265 8.15 2.40 -28.36
N THR A 266 9.32 1.84 -28.04
CA THR A 266 9.94 0.78 -28.84
C THR A 266 9.36 -0.60 -28.53
N ALA A 267 8.90 -0.82 -27.29
CA ALA A 267 8.28 -2.07 -26.86
C ALA A 267 6.83 -2.18 -27.36
N LEU A 268 6.07 -1.09 -27.30
CA LEU A 268 4.76 -0.96 -27.92
C LEU A 268 4.70 0.39 -28.64
N ALA A 269 4.53 0.34 -29.97
CA ALA A 269 4.52 1.50 -30.84
C ALA A 269 3.21 2.32 -30.69
N VAL A 270 3.06 2.94 -29.53
CA VAL A 270 1.96 3.86 -29.19
C VAL A 270 2.53 5.23 -28.78
N PRO A 271 1.74 6.31 -28.86
CA PRO A 271 2.17 7.62 -28.41
C PRO A 271 2.62 7.60 -26.95
N PRO A 272 3.67 8.35 -26.57
CA PRO A 272 4.18 8.38 -25.20
C PRO A 272 3.15 8.91 -24.20
N GLU A 273 2.24 9.79 -24.64
CA GLU A 273 1.12 10.29 -23.83
C GLU A 273 0.16 9.17 -23.44
N LEU A 274 -0.03 8.16 -24.31
CA LEU A 274 -0.88 7.01 -24.01
C LEU A 274 -0.27 6.13 -22.91
N TRP A 275 1.05 6.00 -22.85
CA TRP A 275 1.74 5.30 -21.76
C TRP A 275 1.49 5.99 -20.42
N VAL A 276 1.68 7.32 -20.37
CA VAL A 276 1.47 8.12 -19.16
C VAL A 276 0.01 8.09 -18.71
N LEU A 277 -0.93 8.40 -19.60
CA LEU A 277 -2.35 8.43 -19.28
C LEU A 277 -2.93 7.04 -18.99
N GLY A 278 -2.48 6.02 -19.72
CA GLY A 278 -2.88 4.63 -19.50
C GLY A 278 -2.48 4.15 -18.10
N ALA A 279 -1.24 4.43 -17.69
CA ALA A 279 -0.77 4.13 -16.35
C ALA A 279 -1.54 4.95 -15.29
N ALA A 280 -1.71 6.26 -15.50
CA ALA A 280 -2.42 7.13 -14.57
C ALA A 280 -3.87 6.68 -14.34
N PHE A 281 -4.61 6.38 -15.40
CA PHE A 281 -6.00 5.96 -15.28
C PHE A 281 -6.13 4.54 -14.73
N THR A 282 -5.19 3.64 -15.04
CA THR A 282 -5.17 2.29 -14.46
C THR A 282 -4.94 2.36 -12.95
N GLU A 283 -3.95 3.13 -12.50
CA GLU A 283 -3.68 3.32 -11.07
C GLU A 283 -4.82 4.04 -10.36
N LEU A 284 -5.38 5.11 -10.95
CA LEU A 284 -6.52 5.81 -10.40
C LEU A 284 -7.73 4.88 -10.26
N PHE A 285 -7.97 4.01 -11.25
CA PHE A 285 -9.04 3.04 -11.23
C PHE A 285 -8.83 1.97 -10.15
N ILE A 286 -7.66 1.35 -10.08
CA ILE A 286 -7.31 0.39 -9.03
C ILE A 286 -7.42 1.05 -7.64
N GLY A 287 -6.89 2.26 -7.50
CA GLY A 287 -6.98 3.05 -6.27
C GLY A 287 -8.41 3.32 -5.85
N ALA A 288 -9.28 3.72 -6.79
CA ALA A 288 -10.70 3.92 -6.54
C ALA A 288 -11.40 2.62 -6.12
N LEU A 289 -11.17 1.51 -6.83
CA LEU A 289 -11.71 0.19 -6.48
C LEU A 289 -11.33 -0.22 -5.05
N LEU A 290 -10.06 -0.04 -4.68
CA LEU A 290 -9.60 -0.30 -3.32
C LEU A 290 -10.27 0.65 -2.33
N LEU A 291 -10.30 1.98 -2.56
CA LEU A 291 -10.90 2.95 -1.64
C LEU A 291 -12.38 2.66 -1.33
N VAL A 292 -13.18 2.25 -2.32
CA VAL A 292 -14.58 1.87 -2.08
C VAL A 292 -14.73 0.41 -1.63
N GLY A 293 -13.71 -0.41 -1.85
CA GLY A 293 -13.73 -1.84 -1.55
C GLY A 293 -14.68 -2.56 -2.49
N PHE A 294 -14.49 -2.34 -3.78
CA PHE A 294 -15.20 -3.01 -4.86
C PHE A 294 -14.20 -3.89 -5.60
N PHE A 295 -14.50 -5.18 -5.74
CA PHE A 295 -13.58 -6.17 -6.31
C PHE A 295 -12.23 -6.22 -5.57
N THR A 296 -12.20 -6.09 -4.25
CA THR A 296 -10.97 -5.83 -3.48
C THR A 296 -9.85 -6.83 -3.80
N ARG A 297 -10.13 -8.14 -3.76
CA ARG A 297 -9.12 -9.16 -4.07
C ARG A 297 -8.65 -9.10 -5.52
N ALA A 298 -9.54 -8.80 -6.47
CA ALA A 298 -9.16 -8.68 -7.87
C ALA A 298 -8.35 -7.40 -8.12
N ALA A 299 -8.72 -6.27 -7.48
CA ALA A 299 -7.95 -5.03 -7.52
C ALA A 299 -6.57 -5.20 -6.87
N SER A 300 -6.46 -5.94 -5.76
CA SER A 300 -5.18 -6.30 -5.14
C SER A 300 -4.34 -7.22 -6.02
N ALA A 301 -4.94 -8.19 -6.72
CA ALA A 301 -4.25 -9.02 -7.69
C ALA A 301 -3.76 -8.21 -8.91
N ALA A 302 -4.57 -7.27 -9.40
CA ALA A 302 -4.18 -6.37 -10.47
C ALA A 302 -3.02 -5.45 -10.02
N ALA A 303 -3.10 -4.88 -8.82
CA ALA A 303 -2.02 -4.11 -8.22
C ALA A 303 -0.72 -4.93 -8.11
N PHE A 304 -0.82 -6.17 -7.61
CA PHE A 304 0.32 -7.10 -7.53
C PHE A 304 0.93 -7.34 -8.92
N ALA A 305 0.09 -7.55 -9.94
CA ALA A 305 0.55 -7.73 -11.31
C ALA A 305 1.24 -6.48 -11.85
N VAL A 306 0.68 -5.28 -11.61
CA VAL A 306 1.30 -4.01 -12.01
C VAL A 306 2.68 -3.86 -11.38
N PHE A 307 2.81 -4.05 -10.05
CA PHE A 307 4.10 -3.98 -9.37
C PHE A 307 5.08 -5.04 -9.86
N THR A 308 4.60 -6.24 -10.20
CA THR A 308 5.45 -7.28 -10.79
C THR A 308 5.94 -6.84 -12.16
N THR A 309 5.06 -6.32 -13.00
CA THR A 309 5.42 -5.83 -14.32
C THR A 309 6.45 -4.70 -14.23
N THR A 310 6.26 -3.70 -13.37
CA THR A 310 7.24 -2.61 -13.22
C THR A 310 8.58 -3.11 -12.72
N LEU A 311 8.58 -3.96 -11.68
CA LEU A 311 9.79 -4.52 -11.09
C LEU A 311 10.65 -5.30 -12.08
N PHE A 312 10.03 -6.05 -13.00
CA PHE A 312 10.76 -6.88 -13.97
C PHE A 312 10.96 -6.21 -15.33
N ALA A 313 10.13 -5.24 -15.71
CA ALA A 313 10.25 -4.54 -16.97
C ALA A 313 11.19 -3.34 -16.90
N LEU A 314 11.36 -2.72 -15.73
CA LEU A 314 12.19 -1.53 -15.55
C LEU A 314 13.52 -1.93 -14.87
N PRO A 315 14.66 -1.90 -15.59
CA PRO A 315 15.92 -2.49 -15.12
C PRO A 315 16.53 -1.83 -13.87
N ASP A 316 16.22 -0.56 -13.62
CA ASP A 316 16.75 0.21 -12.48
C ASP A 316 15.68 0.54 -11.44
N ASP A 317 14.54 -0.16 -11.46
CA ASP A 317 13.45 0.09 -10.51
C ASP A 317 13.84 -0.40 -9.11
N PRO A 318 13.83 0.48 -8.10
CA PRO A 318 14.28 0.13 -6.75
C PRO A 318 13.32 -0.86 -6.10
N VAL A 319 13.72 -2.13 -6.10
CA VAL A 319 12.98 -3.27 -5.50
C VAL A 319 12.51 -2.97 -4.08
N LEU A 320 13.35 -2.31 -3.27
CA LEU A 320 13.04 -1.99 -1.87
C LEU A 320 11.77 -1.15 -1.72
N ALA A 321 11.51 -0.22 -2.63
CA ALA A 321 10.33 0.66 -2.58
C ALA A 321 9.02 -0.13 -2.79
N HIS A 322 9.08 -1.30 -3.43
CA HIS A 322 7.91 -2.10 -3.75
C HIS A 322 7.59 -3.15 -2.69
N ILE A 323 8.53 -3.52 -1.81
CA ILE A 323 8.34 -4.62 -0.83
C ILE A 323 7.17 -4.33 0.12
N SER A 324 7.03 -3.08 0.59
CA SER A 324 5.92 -2.64 1.43
C SER A 324 4.58 -2.80 0.70
N LEU A 325 4.51 -2.29 -0.54
CA LEU A 325 3.33 -2.34 -1.40
C LEU A 325 2.91 -3.79 -1.68
N PHE A 326 3.84 -4.66 -2.08
CA PHE A 326 3.60 -6.09 -2.30
C PHE A 326 3.02 -6.77 -1.07
N GLY A 327 3.58 -6.50 0.12
CA GLY A 327 3.08 -7.08 1.36
C GLY A 327 1.67 -6.65 1.70
N LEU A 328 1.35 -5.35 1.52
CA LEU A 328 0.02 -4.83 1.81
C LEU A 328 -1.05 -5.33 0.83
N VAL A 329 -0.77 -5.39 -0.48
CA VAL A 329 -1.73 -5.98 -1.43
C VAL A 329 -1.87 -7.49 -1.23
N SER A 330 -0.81 -8.18 -0.83
CA SER A 330 -0.88 -9.60 -0.45
C SER A 330 -1.73 -9.82 0.80
N ALA A 331 -1.64 -8.92 1.78
CA ALA A 331 -2.50 -8.95 2.95
C ALA A 331 -3.99 -8.75 2.57
N LEU A 332 -4.30 -7.91 1.57
CA LEU A 332 -5.66 -7.73 1.06
C LEU A 332 -6.16 -8.92 0.23
N LEU A 333 -5.27 -9.65 -0.45
CA LEU A 333 -5.64 -10.93 -1.07
C LEU A 333 -6.13 -11.90 0.00
N VAL A 334 -5.35 -12.06 1.09
CA VAL A 334 -5.69 -12.93 2.22
C VAL A 334 -6.99 -12.47 2.88
N THR A 335 -7.00 -11.24 3.40
CA THR A 335 -8.09 -10.73 4.26
C THR A 335 -9.36 -10.33 3.53
N GLY A 336 -9.28 -9.98 2.24
CA GLY A 336 -10.41 -9.44 1.51
C GLY A 336 -10.72 -7.97 1.83
N ALA A 337 -12.00 -7.60 1.75
CA ALA A 337 -12.43 -6.21 1.69
C ALA A 337 -12.59 -5.55 3.07
N GLY A 338 -12.93 -6.36 4.08
CA GLY A 338 -13.24 -5.91 5.43
C GLY A 338 -14.47 -5.00 5.52
N PRO A 339 -14.74 -4.45 6.72
CA PRO A 339 -15.86 -3.55 6.96
C PRO A 339 -15.86 -2.31 6.05
N PHE A 340 -17.06 -1.77 5.81
CA PHE A 340 -17.33 -0.57 5.01
C PHE A 340 -16.95 -0.67 3.53
N SER A 341 -16.75 -1.89 3.02
CA SER A 341 -16.55 -2.14 1.59
C SER A 341 -17.88 -2.27 0.85
N VAL A 342 -17.89 -1.86 -0.42
CA VAL A 342 -19.00 -2.15 -1.34
C VAL A 342 -19.19 -3.67 -1.43
N ASP A 343 -18.09 -4.43 -1.51
CA ASP A 343 -18.10 -5.89 -1.57
C ASP A 343 -18.99 -6.53 -0.49
N MET A 344 -18.84 -6.10 0.77
CA MET A 344 -19.68 -6.58 1.88
C MET A 344 -21.16 -6.19 1.78
N THR A 345 -21.48 -5.07 1.14
CA THR A 345 -22.84 -4.51 1.10
C THR A 345 -23.64 -4.91 -0.13
N SER A 346 -22.99 -5.12 -1.27
CA SER A 346 -23.62 -5.45 -2.56
C SER A 346 -23.41 -6.90 -2.99
N PHE A 347 -22.37 -7.58 -2.50
CA PHE A 347 -22.09 -8.98 -2.81
C PHE A 347 -22.20 -9.86 -1.56
N LEU A 348 -23.43 -10.12 -1.12
CA LEU A 348 -23.80 -11.25 -0.26
C LEU A 348 -22.99 -11.39 1.05
N ALA A 349 -23.57 -10.96 2.18
CA ALA A 349 -23.40 -11.77 3.39
C ALA A 349 -23.90 -13.19 3.08
N PRO A 350 -23.23 -14.31 3.45
CA PRO A 350 -21.96 -14.51 4.15
C PRO A 350 -21.03 -15.48 3.39
N ASP A 351 -20.13 -15.02 2.53
CA ASP A 351 -19.23 -15.95 1.78
C ASP A 351 -17.77 -15.47 1.70
N GLU A 352 -17.40 -14.42 2.45
CA GLU A 352 -16.00 -13.98 2.52
C GLU A 352 -15.10 -14.97 3.29
N HIS A 353 -15.69 -15.79 4.17
CA HIS A 353 -15.02 -16.87 4.91
C HIS A 353 -15.32 -18.28 4.38
N GLY A 354 -16.03 -18.42 3.25
CA GLY A 354 -16.34 -19.72 2.63
C GLY A 354 -17.27 -20.63 3.45
N VAL A 355 -17.97 -20.09 4.44
CA VAL A 355 -19.03 -20.77 5.19
C VAL A 355 -20.30 -20.72 4.34
N PRO A 356 -20.91 -21.87 4.00
CA PRO A 356 -22.16 -21.87 3.24
C PRO A 356 -23.23 -21.08 4.02
N ALA A 357 -24.01 -20.28 3.32
CA ALA A 357 -25.32 -19.88 3.84
C ALA A 357 -26.19 -21.14 3.92
N ASP A 358 -26.64 -21.49 5.13
CA ASP A 358 -27.67 -22.52 5.36
C ASP A 358 -29.01 -22.14 4.71
#